data_AF-A0A1E1W263-F1
#
_entry.id   AF-A0A1E1W263-F1
#
_cell.length_a   1.000
_cell.length_b   1.000
_cell.length_c   1.000
_cell.angle_alpha   90.00
_cell.angle_beta   90.00
_cell.angle_gamma   90.00
#
_symmetry.space_group_name_H-M   'P 1'
#
loop_
_entity.id
_entity.type
_entity.pdbx_description
1 polymer ?
#
loop_
_entity_poly.entity_id
_entity_poly.type
_entity_poly.pdbx_seq_one_letter_code
_entity_poly.pdbx_strand_id
1 'polypeptide(L)'
;NVHSETLIDLVCTDVKGSSVDVYYVPELGRHAFLTCLINIPKCKPAPCRITRRSLRDIDLNMFNKDLSSLYWTNVSSLTNVNDMVTIYSEMISYLFDIHAPVKTVSVKCEQYPWITYNIKLMMKKRDQAHTRARLTKQENHKKYYKDLKKLVSEALYREKQ
;
A
#
# COMPACT_ATOMS: atom_id res chain seq x y z
N ASN A 1 -29.13 45.39 5.20
CA ASN A 1 -28.31 44.57 4.28
C ASN A 1 -29.03 43.27 4.02
N VAL A 2 -29.67 43.16 2.86
CA VAL A 2 -30.30 41.90 2.42
C VAL A 2 -29.17 41.05 1.84
N HIS A 3 -28.73 40.04 2.58
CA HIS A 3 -27.82 39.04 2.02
C HIS A 3 -28.64 38.17 1.06
N SER A 4 -28.15 38.03 -0.18
CA SER A 4 -28.73 37.09 -1.13
C SER A 4 -28.34 35.67 -0.69
N GLU A 5 -29.32 34.86 -0.30
CA GLU A 5 -29.13 33.46 0.04
C GLU A 5 -29.40 32.61 -1.20
N THR A 6 -28.45 31.76 -1.57
CA THR A 6 -28.56 30.87 -2.73
C THR A 6 -28.35 29.42 -2.31
N LEU A 7 -29.30 28.55 -2.64
CA LEU A 7 -29.21 27.10 -2.45
C LEU A 7 -28.44 26.49 -3.63
N ILE A 8 -27.11 26.44 -3.52
CA ILE A 8 -26.22 25.94 -4.57
C ILE A 8 -25.51 24.63 -4.19
N ASP A 9 -25.53 24.27 -2.91
CA ASP A 9 -24.89 23.07 -2.37
C ASP A 9 -26.00 22.07 -2.00
N LEU A 10 -26.10 20.96 -2.75
CA LEU A 10 -27.17 19.96 -2.61
C LEU A 10 -26.59 18.57 -2.29
N VAL A 11 -27.28 17.82 -1.43
CA VAL A 11 -26.97 16.41 -1.15
C VAL A 11 -28.17 15.55 -1.55
N CYS A 12 -28.01 14.74 -2.60
CA CYS A 12 -29.06 13.85 -3.11
C CYS A 12 -28.63 12.39 -2.94
N THR A 13 -29.50 11.52 -2.43
CA THR A 13 -29.20 10.09 -2.24
C THR A 13 -30.45 9.22 -2.45
N ASP A 14 -30.26 8.01 -2.97
CA ASP A 14 -31.25 6.94 -3.12
C ASP A 14 -31.20 5.90 -1.98
N VAL A 15 -30.33 6.10 -0.99
CA VAL A 15 -30.09 5.16 0.12
C VAL A 15 -31.24 5.22 1.14
N LYS A 16 -32.09 4.19 1.14
CA LYS A 16 -33.21 4.02 2.07
C LYS A 16 -32.72 3.88 3.52
N GLY A 17 -33.44 4.47 4.48
CA GLY A 17 -33.16 4.33 5.92
C GLY A 17 -32.03 5.21 6.45
N SER A 18 -31.66 6.26 5.72
CA SER A 18 -30.65 7.24 6.14
C SER A 18 -31.31 8.44 6.80
N SER A 19 -30.77 8.91 7.94
CA SER A 19 -31.15 10.17 8.58
C SER A 19 -30.22 11.28 8.08
N VAL A 20 -30.70 12.11 7.16
CA VAL A 20 -29.90 13.21 6.63
C VAL A 20 -30.06 14.43 7.54
N ASP A 21 -29.11 14.62 8.44
CA ASP A 21 -29.02 15.82 9.28
C ASP A 21 -28.10 16.85 8.63
N VAL A 22 -28.67 18.00 8.27
CA VAL A 22 -27.95 19.11 7.63
C VAL A 22 -27.70 20.21 8.66
N TYR A 23 -26.43 20.46 8.95
CA TYR A 23 -26.01 21.55 9.84
C TYR A 23 -25.36 22.65 9.03
N TYR A 24 -25.86 23.89 9.16
CA TYR A 24 -25.26 25.08 8.57
C TYR A 24 -24.13 25.60 9.45
N VAL A 25 -22.89 25.62 8.94
CA VAL A 25 -21.73 26.21 9.63
C VAL A 25 -21.14 27.35 8.80
N PRO A 26 -21.53 28.62 9.03
CA PRO A 26 -21.10 29.77 8.24
C PRO A 26 -19.66 30.19 8.50
N GLU A 27 -19.10 29.81 9.64
CA GLU A 27 -17.79 30.27 10.12
C GLU A 27 -16.61 29.71 9.32
N LEU A 28 -16.86 28.71 8.45
CA LEU A 28 -15.83 27.98 7.72
C LEU A 28 -15.61 28.47 6.28
N GLY A 29 -16.37 29.45 5.80
CA GLY A 29 -16.17 30.00 4.46
C GLY A 29 -17.29 30.89 3.94
N ARG A 30 -17.22 31.22 2.65
CA ARG A 30 -18.28 31.96 1.94
C ARG A 30 -19.46 31.09 1.50
N HIS A 31 -19.35 29.78 1.71
CA HIS A 31 -20.41 28.79 1.51
C HIS A 31 -20.75 28.17 2.86
N ALA A 32 -22.01 27.76 3.00
CA ALA A 32 -22.45 26.91 4.09
C ALA A 32 -21.66 25.60 4.06
N PHE A 33 -21.09 25.19 5.19
CA PHE A 33 -20.72 23.79 5.34
C PHE A 33 -21.99 22.97 5.51
N LEU A 34 -22.14 21.87 4.77
CA LEU A 34 -23.24 20.92 4.92
C LEU A 34 -22.65 19.60 5.44
N THR A 35 -23.16 19.13 6.58
CA THR A 35 -22.89 17.78 7.06
C THR A 35 -24.05 16.88 6.69
N CYS A 36 -23.82 15.58 6.48
CA CYS A 36 -24.85 14.59 6.20
C CYS A 36 -24.40 13.24 6.79
N LEU A 37 -25.29 12.56 7.49
CA LEU A 37 -25.05 11.22 8.04
C LEU A 37 -25.82 10.20 7.21
N ILE A 38 -25.10 9.24 6.60
CA ILE A 38 -25.72 8.19 5.77
C ILE A 38 -25.21 6.84 6.27
N ASN A 39 -26.13 5.92 6.56
CA ASN A 39 -25.78 4.58 7.01
C ASN A 39 -25.72 3.61 5.81
N ILE A 40 -24.57 3.57 5.15
CA ILE A 40 -24.33 2.66 4.01
C ILE A 40 -23.68 1.37 4.53
N PRO A 41 -24.29 0.18 4.31
CA PRO A 41 -23.63 -1.08 4.64
C PRO A 41 -22.33 -1.19 3.81
N LYS A 42 -21.19 -1.19 4.50
CA LYS A 42 -19.89 -1.34 3.84
C LYS A 42 -19.72 -2.78 3.38
N CYS A 43 -19.67 -3.00 2.06
CA CYS A 43 -19.21 -4.28 1.54
C CYS A 43 -17.74 -4.47 1.92
N LYS A 44 -17.43 -5.51 2.70
CA LYS A 44 -16.04 -5.83 3.02
C LYS A 44 -15.43 -6.46 1.77
N PRO A 45 -14.36 -5.88 1.19
CA PRO A 45 -13.69 -6.50 0.05
C PRO A 45 -13.23 -7.89 0.47
N ALA A 46 -13.37 -8.87 -0.42
CA ALA A 46 -12.88 -10.21 -0.18
C ALA A 46 -11.37 -10.15 0.16
N PRO A 47 -10.90 -10.91 1.17
CA PRO A 47 -9.49 -10.98 1.45
C PRO A 47 -8.76 -11.56 0.23
N CYS A 48 -7.63 -10.95 -0.14
CA CYS A 48 -6.75 -11.52 -1.15
C CYS A 48 -5.86 -12.55 -0.47
N ARG A 49 -5.74 -13.74 -1.05
CA ARG A 49 -4.83 -14.77 -0.54
C ARG A 49 -3.53 -14.66 -1.32
N ILE A 50 -2.44 -14.35 -0.63
CA ILE A 50 -1.10 -14.39 -1.22
C ILE A 50 -0.33 -15.57 -0.65
N THR A 51 0.41 -16.26 -1.50
CA THR A 51 1.31 -17.32 -1.11
C THR A 51 2.73 -16.77 -1.12
N ARG A 52 3.42 -16.86 0.02
CA ARG A 52 4.79 -16.34 0.14
C ARG A 52 5.66 -17.25 1.00
N ARG A 53 6.96 -17.19 0.73
CA ARG A 53 8.02 -17.73 1.59
C ARG A 53 8.65 -16.57 2.37
N SER A 54 8.37 -16.48 3.67
CA SER A 54 8.91 -15.40 4.51
C SER A 54 10.26 -15.82 5.09
N LEU A 55 11.31 -15.06 4.79
CA LEU A 55 12.65 -15.28 5.37
C LEU A 55 12.89 -14.45 6.65
N ARG A 56 11.91 -13.65 7.05
CA ARG A 56 12.06 -12.67 8.16
C ARG A 56 12.29 -13.33 9.52
N ASP A 57 11.65 -14.46 9.75
CA ASP A 57 11.54 -15.09 11.08
C ASP A 57 12.30 -16.44 11.13
N ILE A 58 13.29 -16.63 10.26
CA ILE A 58 14.13 -17.84 10.25
C ILE A 58 15.02 -17.83 11.50
N ASP A 59 15.07 -18.96 12.22
CA ASP A 59 16.11 -19.21 13.20
C ASP A 59 17.41 -19.52 12.46
N LEU A 60 18.29 -18.52 12.38
CA LEU A 60 19.56 -18.64 11.68
C LEU A 60 20.49 -19.69 12.29
N ASN A 61 20.42 -19.94 13.60
CA ASN A 61 21.29 -20.92 14.24
C ASN A 61 20.88 -22.34 13.83
N MET A 62 19.58 -22.63 13.86
CA MET A 62 19.04 -23.91 13.40
C MET A 62 19.24 -24.09 11.89
N PHE A 63 19.00 -23.06 11.09
CA PHE A 63 19.22 -23.09 9.64
C PHE A 63 20.69 -23.41 9.30
N ASN A 64 21.65 -22.71 9.93
CA ASN A 64 23.07 -22.92 9.67
C ASN A 64 23.56 -24.29 10.14
N LYS A 65 23.01 -24.81 11.25
CA LYS A 65 23.29 -26.15 11.72
C LYS A 65 22.83 -27.19 10.70
N ASP A 66 21.59 -27.08 10.23
CA ASP A 66 21.03 -28.02 9.25
C ASP A 66 21.73 -27.91 7.89
N LEU A 67 22.05 -26.69 7.44
CA LEU A 67 22.84 -26.42 6.23
C LEU A 67 24.20 -27.12 6.28
N SER A 68 24.85 -27.05 7.45
CA SER A 68 26.17 -27.67 7.67
C SER A 68 26.10 -29.20 7.75
N SER A 69 24.93 -29.74 8.09
CA SER A 69 24.69 -31.20 8.15
C SER A 69 24.37 -31.83 6.79
N LEU A 70 24.19 -31.02 5.74
CA LEU A 70 23.90 -31.51 4.40
C LEU A 70 25.08 -32.30 3.83
N TYR A 71 24.78 -33.42 3.18
CA TYR A 71 25.77 -34.25 2.48
C TYR A 71 26.16 -33.63 1.13
N TRP A 72 27.01 -32.61 1.17
CA TRP A 72 27.49 -31.88 -0.02
C TRP A 72 28.20 -32.78 -1.05
N THR A 73 28.70 -33.94 -0.61
CA THR A 73 29.24 -34.99 -1.48
C THR A 73 28.27 -35.43 -2.55
N ASN A 74 26.96 -35.40 -2.28
CA ASN A 74 25.93 -35.77 -3.26
C ASN A 74 25.90 -34.83 -4.48
N VAL A 75 26.37 -33.59 -4.31
CA VAL A 75 26.51 -32.62 -5.41
C VAL A 75 27.90 -32.75 -6.03
N SER A 76 28.97 -32.79 -5.21
CA SER A 76 30.34 -32.77 -5.72
C SER A 76 30.79 -34.07 -6.38
N SER A 77 30.12 -35.20 -6.14
CA SER A 77 30.43 -36.48 -6.78
C SER A 77 29.82 -36.64 -8.17
N LEU A 78 28.91 -35.76 -8.57
CA LEU A 78 28.28 -35.80 -9.89
C LEU A 78 29.27 -35.33 -10.97
N THR A 79 29.05 -35.74 -12.21
CA THR A 79 29.87 -35.31 -13.36
C THR A 79 29.14 -34.32 -14.26
N ASN A 80 27.81 -34.38 -14.26
CA ASN A 80 26.96 -33.50 -15.06
C ASN A 80 26.56 -32.26 -14.25
N VAL A 81 26.84 -31.08 -14.81
CA VAL A 81 26.54 -29.79 -14.18
C VAL A 81 25.04 -29.56 -13.98
N ASN A 82 24.19 -30.02 -14.89
CA ASN A 82 22.73 -29.87 -14.75
C ASN A 82 22.21 -30.70 -13.57
N ASP A 83 22.74 -31.90 -13.37
CA ASP A 83 22.37 -32.76 -12.25
C ASP A 83 22.85 -32.15 -10.92
N MET A 84 24.06 -31.57 -10.90
CA MET A 84 24.57 -30.83 -9.74
C MET A 84 23.63 -29.69 -9.35
N VAL A 85 23.22 -28.86 -10.32
CA VAL A 85 22.31 -27.72 -10.08
C VAL A 85 20.96 -28.20 -9.58
N THR A 86 20.45 -29.31 -10.12
CA THR A 86 19.17 -29.90 -9.71
C THR A 86 19.22 -30.35 -8.27
N ILE A 87 20.18 -31.22 -7.90
CA ILE A 87 20.33 -31.73 -6.54
C ILE A 87 20.61 -30.61 -5.55
N TYR A 88 21.49 -29.66 -5.91
CA TYR A 88 21.74 -28.49 -5.07
C TYR A 88 20.45 -27.70 -4.80
N SER A 89 19.67 -27.42 -5.84
CA SER A 89 18.43 -26.65 -5.74
C SER A 89 17.39 -27.36 -4.88
N GLU A 90 17.29 -28.69 -5.01
CA GLU A 90 16.41 -29.53 -4.18
C GLU A 90 16.83 -29.51 -2.70
N MET A 91 18.12 -29.70 -2.41
CA MET A 91 18.65 -29.66 -1.05
C MET A 91 18.41 -28.32 -0.36
N ILE A 92 18.66 -27.22 -1.06
CA ILE A 92 18.43 -25.87 -0.53
C ILE A 92 16.92 -25.58 -0.40
N SER A 93 16.10 -26.02 -1.36
CA SER A 93 14.65 -25.86 -1.30
C SER A 93 14.05 -26.58 -0.10
N TYR A 94 14.50 -27.81 0.16
CA TYR A 94 14.12 -28.61 1.33
C TYR A 94 14.47 -27.90 2.64
N LEU A 95 15.69 -27.35 2.74
CA LEU A 95 16.10 -26.60 3.92
C LEU A 95 15.19 -25.39 4.16
N PHE A 96 14.85 -24.67 3.09
CA PHE A 96 13.88 -23.59 3.19
C PHE A 96 12.46 -24.07 3.49
N ASP A 97 12.03 -25.26 3.07
CA ASP A 97 10.70 -25.76 3.44
C ASP A 97 10.58 -26.06 4.95
N ILE A 98 11.69 -26.45 5.59
CA ILE A 98 11.76 -26.61 7.05
C ILE A 98 11.76 -25.24 7.75
N HIS A 99 12.69 -24.37 7.36
CA HIS A 99 13.00 -23.14 8.13
C HIS A 99 12.18 -21.92 7.71
N ALA A 100 11.67 -21.92 6.48
CA ALA A 100 10.86 -20.87 5.88
C ALA A 100 9.72 -21.47 5.05
N PRO A 101 8.80 -22.24 5.65
CA PRO A 101 7.74 -22.89 4.90
C PRO A 101 6.89 -21.88 4.13
N VAL A 102 6.43 -22.28 2.96
CA VAL A 102 5.50 -21.49 2.16
C VAL A 102 4.18 -21.36 2.92
N LYS A 103 3.75 -20.12 3.15
CA LYS A 103 2.50 -19.82 3.86
C LYS A 103 1.57 -19.02 2.97
N THR A 104 0.30 -19.44 2.91
CA THR A 104 -0.76 -18.62 2.35
C THR A 104 -1.34 -17.75 3.45
N VAL A 105 -1.30 -16.44 3.25
CA VAL A 105 -1.84 -15.46 4.19
C VAL A 105 -2.94 -14.64 3.53
N SER A 106 -3.99 -14.35 4.29
CA SER A 106 -5.02 -13.41 3.88
C SER A 106 -4.51 -11.99 4.08
N VAL A 107 -4.34 -11.27 3.00
CA VAL A 107 -4.02 -9.84 3.00
C VAL A 107 -5.22 -9.03 2.53
N LYS A 108 -5.23 -7.75 2.92
CA LYS A 108 -6.16 -6.80 2.33
C LYS A 108 -5.84 -6.71 0.85
N CYS A 109 -6.80 -7.02 -0.02
CA CYS A 109 -6.63 -6.85 -1.45
C CYS A 109 -6.32 -5.37 -1.73
N GLU A 110 -5.23 -5.08 -2.44
CA GLU A 110 -4.96 -3.73 -2.89
C GLU A 110 -6.05 -3.36 -3.90
N GLN A 111 -6.94 -2.46 -3.48
CA GLN A 111 -8.08 -2.02 -4.30
C GLN A 111 -7.64 -1.25 -5.55
N TYR A 112 -6.36 -0.87 -5.62
CA TYR A 112 -5.78 0.01 -6.63
C TYR A 112 -4.40 -0.50 -7.05
N PRO A 113 -4.32 -1.48 -7.98
CA PRO A 113 -3.04 -2.09 -8.38
C PRO A 113 -2.02 -1.09 -8.92
N TRP A 114 -2.48 0.03 -9.48
CA TRP A 114 -1.64 1.15 -9.95
C TRP A 114 -0.99 1.97 -8.83
N ILE A 115 -1.36 1.76 -7.55
CA ILE A 115 -0.71 2.41 -6.41
C ILE A 115 0.44 1.53 -5.91
N THR A 116 1.50 1.47 -6.72
CA THR A 116 2.69 0.68 -6.44
C THR A 116 3.45 1.20 -5.22
N TYR A 117 4.40 0.41 -4.71
CA TYR A 117 5.30 0.82 -3.64
C TYR A 117 6.04 2.13 -3.95
N ASN A 118 6.49 2.30 -5.20
CA ASN A 118 7.20 3.49 -5.65
C ASN A 118 6.29 4.73 -5.60
N ILE A 119 5.05 4.60 -6.06
CA ILE A 119 4.05 5.67 -5.96
C ILE A 119 3.81 6.08 -4.51
N LYS A 120 3.68 5.11 -3.59
CA LYS A 120 3.54 5.41 -2.14
C LYS A 120 4.76 6.15 -1.58
N LEU A 121 5.96 5.79 -2.00
CA LEU A 121 7.18 6.49 -1.60
C LEU A 121 7.21 7.93 -2.11
N MET A 122 6.80 8.15 -3.37
CA MET A 122 6.70 9.49 -3.95
C MET A 122 5.65 10.35 -3.22
N MET A 123 4.47 9.78 -2.91
CA MET A 123 3.44 10.44 -2.10
C MET A 123 3.98 10.84 -0.72
N LYS A 124 4.70 9.94 -0.04
CA LYS A 124 5.32 10.23 1.27
C LYS A 124 6.29 11.41 1.19
N LYS A 125 7.15 11.46 0.18
CA LYS A 125 8.09 12.59 -0.04
C LYS A 125 7.33 13.89 -0.32
N ARG A 126 6.29 13.86 -1.15
CA ARG A 126 5.42 15.01 -1.41
C ARG A 126 4.80 15.53 -0.11
N ASP A 127 4.29 14.66 0.75
CA ASP A 127 3.62 15.05 1.99
C ASP A 127 4.58 15.64 3.03
N GLN A 128 5.80 15.10 3.10
CA GLN A 128 6.90 15.68 3.87
C GLN A 128 7.26 17.08 3.35
N ALA A 129 7.37 17.26 2.03
CA ALA A 129 7.65 18.56 1.42
C ALA A 129 6.52 19.56 1.66
N HIS A 130 5.26 19.12 1.59
CA HIS A 130 4.09 19.95 1.91
C HIS A 130 4.13 20.44 3.36
N THR A 131 4.44 19.53 4.29
CA THR A 131 4.58 19.84 5.71
C THR A 131 5.68 20.88 5.93
N ARG A 132 6.86 20.68 5.32
CA ARG A 132 7.97 21.63 5.38
C ARG A 132 7.59 22.99 4.80
N ALA A 133 6.93 23.03 3.64
CA ALA A 133 6.51 24.27 2.99
C ALA A 133 5.53 25.07 3.87
N ARG A 134 4.59 24.40 4.55
CA ARG A 134 3.67 25.03 5.50
C ARG A 134 4.38 25.60 6.73
N LEU A 135 5.36 24.88 7.26
CA LEU A 135 6.10 25.29 8.46
C LEU A 135 7.02 26.47 8.18
N THR A 136 7.81 26.42 7.10
CA THR A 136 8.83 27.45 6.84
C THR A 136 8.28 28.64 6.07
N LYS A 137 7.15 28.50 5.35
CA LYS A 137 6.56 29.51 4.48
C LYS A 137 7.51 30.11 3.42
N GLN A 138 8.55 29.36 3.05
CA GLN A 138 9.53 29.79 2.05
C GLN A 138 9.08 29.37 0.65
N GLU A 139 9.26 30.24 -0.35
CA GLU A 139 8.78 29.99 -1.71
C GLU A 139 9.53 28.85 -2.40
N ASN A 140 10.81 28.64 -2.09
CA ASN A 140 11.59 27.49 -2.57
C ASN A 140 11.01 26.15 -2.12
N HIS A 141 10.63 26.00 -0.85
CA HIS A 141 10.01 24.78 -0.31
C HIS A 141 8.60 24.58 -0.89
N LYS A 142 7.86 25.67 -1.12
CA LYS A 142 6.56 25.63 -1.79
C LYS A 142 6.68 25.18 -3.25
N LYS A 143 7.68 25.69 -3.99
CA LYS A 143 8.01 25.25 -5.35
C LYS A 143 8.36 23.77 -5.37
N TYR A 144 9.27 23.34 -4.50
CA TYR A 144 9.66 21.94 -4.37
C TYR A 144 8.47 21.00 -4.10
N TYR A 145 7.56 21.38 -3.20
CA TYR A 145 6.32 20.63 -2.98
C TYR A 145 5.46 20.56 -4.25
N LYS A 146 5.28 21.67 -4.97
CA LYS A 146 4.49 21.70 -6.22
C LYS A 146 5.08 20.78 -7.29
N ASP A 147 6.41 20.77 -7.41
CA ASP A 147 7.13 19.91 -8.36
C ASP A 147 6.90 18.42 -8.01
N LEU A 148 7.03 18.04 -6.73
CA LEU A 148 6.73 16.68 -6.27
C LEU A 148 5.26 16.31 -6.45
N LYS A 149 4.33 17.25 -6.24
CA LYS A 149 2.90 17.02 -6.46
C LYS A 149 2.64 16.69 -7.93
N LYS A 150 3.23 17.45 -8.87
CA LYS A 150 3.13 17.19 -10.31
C LYS A 150 3.69 15.82 -10.68
N LEU A 151 4.90 15.50 -10.20
CA LEU A 151 5.55 14.22 -10.46
C LEU A 151 4.71 13.02 -9.97
N VAL A 152 4.13 13.11 -8.76
CA VAL A 152 3.25 12.06 -8.23
C VAL A 152 2.00 11.89 -9.11
N SER A 153 1.37 12.99 -9.53
CA SER A 153 0.19 12.94 -10.39
C SER A 153 0.49 12.29 -11.74
N GLU A 154 1.61 12.65 -12.37
CA GLU A 154 2.03 12.06 -13.65
C GLU A 154 2.37 10.58 -13.51
N ALA A 155 3.07 10.19 -12.44
CA ALA A 155 3.39 8.80 -12.20
C ALA A 155 2.14 7.96 -11.96
N LEU A 156 1.19 8.46 -11.16
CA LEU A 156 -0.13 7.83 -10.98
C LEU A 156 -0.90 7.67 -12.28
N TYR A 157 -0.83 8.66 -13.18
CA TYR A 157 -1.50 8.61 -14.46
C TYR A 157 -0.90 7.51 -15.35
N ARG A 158 0.44 7.40 -15.39
CA ARG A 158 1.14 6.36 -16.16
C ARG A 158 0.84 4.96 -15.66
N GLU A 159 0.83 4.74 -14.35
CA GLU A 159 0.57 3.41 -13.75
C GLU A 159 -0.88 2.94 -13.92
N LYS A 160 -1.80 3.86 -14.24
CA LYS A 160 -3.22 3.54 -14.49
C LYS A 160 -3.50 3.07 -15.92
N GLN A 161 -2.59 3.34 -16.87
CA GLN A 161 -2.72 2.89 -18.26
C GLN A 161 -2.25 1.44 -18.40
#